data_AF-A0A1Q3GVI8-F1
#
_entry.id   AF-A0A1Q3GVI8-F1
#
_cell.length_a   1.000
_cell.length_b   1.000
_cell.length_c   1.000
_cell.angle_alpha   90.00
_cell.angle_beta   90.00
_cell.angle_gamma   90.00
#
_symmetry.space_group_name_H-M   'P 1'
#
loop_
_entity.id
_entity.type
_entity.pdbx_description
1 polymer ?
#
loop_
_entity_poly.entity_id
_entity_poly.type
_entity_poly.pdbx_seq_one_letter_code
_entity_poly.pdbx_strand_id
1 'polypeptide(L)'
;MSNDQNLNKGNNKEETNQNHQGSGDNIGKDKFEIHNTTHHHHYPDSPKTSKKKLIISKKIKPYVVVAIALALFSVSFAAYRVLFSACKSQGKQLQVDIAHFTPNKSQGFAIRLTKVINTKLSPSYSHLVNTDIYDKYLLQNANAKQRKIEVAKVVNRFCDYKGIVVYGLRDQAGKSLDCWIDIQNLKRSAEHQLSEPPSPIKFNIPEHATYVSDFILGIIKLYLGKKDAALESFRVFATEIEKEKSKTRKGKK
;
A
#
# COMPACT_ATOMS: atom_id res chain seq x y z
N MET A 1 45.04 -45.81 28.80
CA MET A 1 44.81 -46.38 27.45
C MET A 1 44.29 -45.21 26.61
N SER A 2 45.16 -44.37 26.02
CA SER A 2 45.82 -44.52 24.70
C SER A 2 44.80 -44.75 23.58
N ASN A 3 44.72 -44.03 22.47
CA ASN A 3 45.59 -43.08 21.72
C ASN A 3 44.64 -42.27 20.79
N ASP A 4 44.73 -40.95 20.65
CA ASP A 4 45.62 -40.13 19.81
C ASP A 4 45.29 -40.04 18.30
N GLN A 5 45.48 -38.80 17.79
CA GLN A 5 45.81 -38.33 16.41
C GLN A 5 44.65 -37.76 15.56
N ASN A 6 44.57 -36.43 15.35
CA ASN A 6 45.37 -35.51 14.47
C ASN A 6 44.79 -35.44 13.03
N LEU A 7 44.90 -34.40 12.18
CA LEU A 7 45.26 -32.96 12.18
C LEU A 7 45.32 -32.59 10.68
N ASN A 8 44.70 -31.50 10.22
CA ASN A 8 45.20 -30.55 9.18
C ASN A 8 44.08 -29.57 8.77
N LYS A 9 44.17 -28.24 8.99
CA LYS A 9 45.05 -27.19 8.43
C LYS A 9 44.92 -26.98 6.92
N GLY A 10 44.52 -25.76 6.55
CA GLY A 10 44.58 -25.19 5.20
C GLY A 10 44.04 -23.75 5.19
N ASN A 11 44.93 -22.79 5.44
CA ASN A 11 44.72 -21.35 5.23
C ASN A 11 44.67 -21.04 3.73
N ASN A 12 43.98 -19.96 3.33
CA ASN A 12 44.65 -18.85 2.64
C ASN A 12 43.82 -17.56 2.65
N LYS A 13 44.48 -16.52 3.16
CA LYS A 13 44.20 -15.09 3.01
C LYS A 13 44.70 -14.68 1.61
N GLU A 14 43.97 -13.80 0.94
CA GLU A 14 44.60 -12.83 0.05
C GLU A 14 43.87 -11.48 0.20
N GLU A 15 44.64 -10.51 0.67
CA GLU A 15 44.32 -9.09 0.72
C GLU A 15 44.66 -8.48 -0.64
N THR A 16 43.89 -7.51 -1.11
CA THR A 16 44.43 -6.43 -1.94
C THR A 16 43.64 -5.15 -1.71
N ASN A 17 44.31 -4.22 -1.04
CA ASN A 17 43.98 -2.80 -0.98
C ASN A 17 44.25 -2.14 -2.34
N GLN A 18 43.36 -1.25 -2.79
CA GLN A 18 43.78 -0.05 -3.49
C GLN A 18 42.95 1.16 -3.02
N ASN A 19 43.64 2.05 -2.30
CA ASN A 19 43.33 3.46 -2.16
C ASN A 19 43.26 4.12 -3.53
N HIS A 20 42.37 5.11 -3.70
CA HIS A 20 42.74 6.39 -4.32
C HIS A 20 41.90 7.51 -3.71
N GLN A 21 42.59 8.63 -3.47
CA GLN A 21 42.23 9.80 -2.69
C GLN A 21 42.34 11.02 -3.60
N GLY A 22 41.40 11.97 -3.47
CA GLY A 22 41.40 13.30 -4.09
C GLY A 22 40.01 13.91 -3.87
N SER A 23 39.79 14.81 -2.90
CA SER A 23 40.18 16.24 -2.86
C SER A 23 39.69 16.98 -4.11
N GLY A 24 38.91 18.06 -4.10
CA GLY A 24 38.44 19.01 -3.10
C GLY A 24 37.93 20.23 -3.89
N ASP A 25 36.95 20.95 -3.32
CA ASP A 25 36.52 22.33 -3.56
C ASP A 25 36.33 22.90 -4.99
N ASN A 26 35.14 23.47 -5.25
CA ASN A 26 35.00 24.93 -5.31
C ASN A 26 33.54 25.39 -5.49
N ILE A 27 33.22 26.44 -4.74
CA ILE A 27 32.05 27.30 -4.84
C ILE A 27 32.20 28.18 -6.09
N GLY A 28 31.15 28.31 -6.89
CA GLY A 28 31.09 29.26 -8.00
C GLY A 28 29.67 29.45 -8.49
N LYS A 29 29.02 30.51 -8.01
CA LYS A 29 27.84 31.10 -8.64
C LYS A 29 28.27 31.64 -10.00
N ASP A 30 27.55 31.33 -11.07
CA ASP A 30 26.98 32.35 -11.96
C ASP A 30 26.21 31.77 -13.15
N LYS A 31 25.15 32.51 -13.49
CA LYS A 31 24.49 32.70 -14.79
C LYS A 31 23.78 31.54 -15.49
N PHE A 32 22.45 31.69 -15.47
CA PHE A 32 21.54 31.44 -16.59
C PHE A 32 22.16 31.75 -17.95
N GLU A 33 22.15 30.77 -18.86
CA GLU A 33 21.95 30.99 -20.31
C GLU A 33 21.55 29.65 -20.95
N ILE A 34 20.29 29.56 -21.37
CA ILE A 34 19.76 28.42 -22.13
C ILE A 34 20.01 28.72 -23.61
N HIS A 35 21.07 28.14 -24.18
CA HIS A 35 21.27 28.09 -25.63
C HIS A 35 20.56 26.85 -26.20
N ASN A 36 19.45 27.08 -26.91
CA ASN A 36 18.82 26.08 -27.76
C ASN A 36 19.62 25.95 -29.06
N THR A 37 20.29 24.81 -29.25
CA THR A 37 20.96 24.47 -30.51
C THR A 37 20.15 23.40 -31.23
N THR A 38 19.52 23.81 -32.33
CA THR A 38 18.71 22.97 -33.22
C THR A 38 19.64 22.13 -34.11
N HIS A 39 19.61 20.80 -33.97
CA HIS A 39 20.22 19.88 -34.94
C HIS A 39 19.26 19.63 -36.10
N HIS A 40 19.69 20.02 -37.30
CA HIS A 40 19.06 19.68 -38.57
C HIS A 40 19.37 18.21 -38.95
N HIS A 41 18.34 17.40 -39.14
CA HIS A 41 18.43 16.16 -39.92
C HIS A 41 17.50 16.23 -41.13
N HIS A 42 18.07 15.88 -42.29
CA HIS A 42 17.42 15.81 -43.60
C HIS A 42 16.59 14.51 -43.77
N TYR A 43 15.35 14.69 -44.29
CA TYR A 43 14.57 13.92 -45.28
C TYR A 43 14.37 12.38 -45.10
N PRO A 44 13.17 11.83 -45.44
CA PRO A 44 12.69 11.83 -46.83
C PRO A 44 11.21 12.22 -47.03
N ASP A 45 10.91 12.47 -48.30
CA ASP A 45 9.66 12.95 -48.86
C ASP A 45 8.42 12.19 -48.40
N SER A 46 7.42 12.97 -47.98
CA SER A 46 6.09 12.48 -47.63
C SER A 46 5.20 12.40 -48.89
N PRO A 47 4.43 11.31 -49.09
CA PRO A 47 3.60 11.15 -50.27
C PRO A 47 2.45 12.18 -50.26
N LYS A 48 2.21 12.79 -51.43
CA LYS A 48 1.11 13.72 -51.68
C LYS A 48 -0.23 13.07 -51.37
N THR A 49 -0.76 13.27 -50.16
CA THR A 49 -2.14 12.96 -49.82
C THR A 49 -3.04 13.96 -50.53
N SER A 50 -3.73 13.48 -51.58
CA SER A 50 -4.84 14.17 -52.22
C SER A 50 -5.91 14.51 -51.17
N LYS A 51 -5.94 15.79 -50.75
CA LYS A 51 -7.01 16.31 -49.90
C LYS A 51 -8.28 16.41 -50.74
N LYS A 52 -9.10 15.36 -50.74
CA LYS A 52 -10.53 15.51 -51.05
C LYS A 52 -11.12 16.45 -50.01
N LYS A 53 -11.27 17.72 -50.38
CA LYS A 53 -11.94 18.74 -49.59
C LYS A 53 -13.42 18.36 -49.53
N LEU A 54 -13.85 17.77 -48.42
CA LEU A 54 -15.26 17.50 -48.15
C LEU A 54 -15.94 18.86 -47.93
N ILE A 55 -16.41 19.47 -49.02
CA ILE A 55 -17.23 20.68 -48.95
C ILE A 55 -18.62 20.22 -48.50
N ILE A 56 -18.84 20.17 -47.19
CA ILE A 56 -20.21 20.13 -46.63
C ILE A 56 -20.76 21.56 -46.72
N SER A 57 -21.12 21.97 -47.93
CA SER A 57 -21.95 23.14 -48.18
C SER A 57 -23.39 22.79 -47.89
N LYS A 58 -23.75 22.75 -46.61
CA LYS A 58 -25.14 22.89 -46.19
C LYS A 58 -25.15 23.87 -45.04
N LYS A 59 -25.96 24.93 -45.15
CA LYS A 59 -26.26 25.86 -44.06
C LYS A 59 -26.92 25.06 -42.94
N ILE A 60 -26.11 24.52 -42.03
CA ILE A 60 -26.61 23.89 -40.81
C ILE A 60 -27.19 25.03 -39.98
N LYS A 61 -28.51 24.98 -39.78
CA LYS A 61 -29.21 26.00 -39.00
C LYS A 61 -28.66 25.98 -37.57
N PRO A 62 -28.44 27.14 -36.92
CA PRO A 62 -27.72 27.23 -35.65
C PRO A 62 -28.31 26.36 -34.55
N TYR A 63 -29.64 26.14 -34.55
CA TYR A 63 -30.31 25.24 -33.60
C TYR A 63 -29.88 23.78 -33.72
N VAL A 64 -29.45 23.31 -34.90
CA VAL A 64 -28.96 21.93 -35.10
C VAL A 64 -27.58 21.77 -34.45
N VAL A 65 -26.71 22.79 -34.55
CA VAL A 65 -25.40 22.77 -33.89
C VAL A 65 -25.57 22.78 -32.37
N VAL A 66 -26.48 23.60 -31.85
CA VAL A 66 -26.79 23.67 -30.41
C VAL A 66 -27.39 22.34 -29.91
N ALA A 67 -28.30 21.72 -30.67
CA ALA A 67 -28.87 20.42 -30.32
C ALA A 67 -27.83 19.31 -30.28
N ILE A 68 -26.89 19.29 -31.25
CA ILE A 68 -25.78 18.32 -31.26
C ILE A 68 -24.84 18.57 -30.08
N ALA A 69 -24.50 19.82 -29.77
CA ALA A 69 -23.65 20.16 -28.63
C ALA A 69 -24.31 19.75 -27.30
N LEU A 70 -25.61 19.98 -27.13
CA LEU A 70 -26.37 19.55 -25.95
C LEU A 70 -26.48 18.03 -25.84
N ALA A 71 -26.66 17.32 -26.95
CA ALA A 71 -26.68 15.85 -26.98
C ALA A 71 -25.32 15.25 -26.65
N LEU A 72 -24.23 15.83 -27.16
CA LEU A 72 -22.88 15.40 -26.81
C LEU A 72 -22.55 15.73 -25.35
N PHE A 73 -22.99 16.89 -24.84
CA PHE A 73 -22.84 17.26 -23.44
C PHE A 73 -23.65 16.34 -22.52
N SER A 74 -24.88 15.98 -22.88
CA SER A 74 -25.71 15.07 -22.06
C SER A 74 -25.17 13.64 -22.04
N VAL A 75 -24.70 13.11 -23.17
CA VAL A 75 -24.03 11.79 -23.23
C VAL A 75 -22.72 11.82 -22.44
N SER A 76 -21.93 12.88 -22.57
CA SER A 76 -20.68 13.04 -21.82
C SER A 76 -20.94 13.19 -20.31
N PHE A 77 -21.99 13.93 -19.92
CA PHE A 77 -22.40 14.13 -18.54
C PHE A 77 -22.98 12.86 -17.91
N ALA A 78 -23.77 12.10 -18.68
CA ALA A 78 -24.29 10.80 -18.25
C ALA A 78 -23.17 9.77 -18.10
N ALA A 79 -22.25 9.67 -19.09
CA ALA A 79 -21.07 8.84 -19.00
C ALA A 79 -20.18 9.24 -17.81
N TYR A 80 -20.01 10.54 -17.57
CA TYR A 80 -19.27 11.07 -16.42
C TYR A 80 -19.94 10.70 -15.08
N ARG A 81 -21.27 10.75 -14.98
CA ARG A 81 -22.04 10.33 -13.79
C ARG A 81 -21.93 8.82 -13.51
N VAL A 82 -21.87 8.00 -14.57
CA VAL A 82 -21.67 6.54 -14.46
C VAL A 82 -20.23 6.21 -14.04
N LEU A 83 -19.24 6.95 -14.54
CA LEU A 83 -17.82 6.79 -14.16
C LEU A 83 -17.52 7.22 -12.71
N PHE A 84 -18.34 8.10 -12.11
CA PHE A 84 -18.10 8.66 -10.77
C PHE A 84 -18.96 8.08 -9.63
N SER A 85 -19.76 7.02 -9.84
CA SER A 85 -20.63 6.51 -8.77
C SER A 85 -20.88 4.99 -8.76
N ALA A 86 -19.89 4.17 -9.09
CA ALA A 86 -20.00 2.72 -8.92
C ALA A 86 -19.14 2.21 -7.76
N CYS A 87 -19.27 2.81 -6.56
CA CYS A 87 -18.89 2.07 -5.36
C CYS A 87 -19.82 0.85 -5.22
N LYS A 88 -19.30 -0.26 -4.72
CA LYS A 88 -20.09 -1.49 -4.50
C LYS A 88 -20.68 -1.46 -3.09
N SER A 89 -21.83 -2.10 -2.87
CA SER A 89 -22.26 -2.36 -1.50
C SER A 89 -21.36 -3.44 -0.89
N GLN A 90 -20.98 -3.27 0.37
CA GLN A 90 -20.21 -4.24 1.12
C GLN A 90 -21.11 -5.45 1.44
N GLY A 91 -20.78 -6.63 0.89
CA GLY A 91 -21.61 -7.83 1.07
C GLY A 91 -21.49 -8.49 2.45
N LYS A 92 -20.51 -8.11 3.26
CA LYS A 92 -20.21 -8.68 4.59
C LYS A 92 -20.31 -7.61 5.67
N GLN A 93 -20.51 -8.02 6.92
CA GLN A 93 -20.63 -7.08 8.03
C GLN A 93 -19.34 -6.30 8.26
N LEU A 94 -18.19 -6.94 8.08
CA LEU A 94 -16.88 -6.33 8.29
C LEU A 94 -15.93 -6.67 7.13
N GLN A 95 -15.25 -5.65 6.61
CA GLN A 95 -14.22 -5.77 5.58
C GLN A 95 -12.83 -5.59 6.21
N VAL A 96 -11.86 -6.41 5.82
CA VAL A 96 -10.44 -6.26 6.19
C VAL A 96 -9.64 -6.21 4.90
N ASP A 97 -9.13 -5.04 4.55
CA ASP A 97 -8.29 -4.86 3.36
C ASP A 97 -6.83 -4.74 3.78
N ILE A 98 -6.00 -5.63 3.23
CA ILE A 98 -4.56 -5.67 3.51
C ILE A 98 -3.82 -5.25 2.26
N ALA A 99 -3.25 -4.04 2.29
CA ALA A 99 -2.43 -3.54 1.19
C ALA A 99 -1.05 -4.19 1.16
N HIS A 100 -0.36 -4.03 0.05
CA HIS A 100 1.04 -4.40 -0.03
C HIS A 100 1.90 -3.51 0.87
N PHE A 101 2.98 -4.10 1.39
CA PHE A 101 3.95 -3.47 2.29
C PHE A 101 5.27 -3.12 1.59
N THR A 102 5.39 -3.47 0.32
CA THR A 102 6.48 -3.06 -0.57
C THR A 102 5.92 -2.74 -1.96
N PRO A 103 6.52 -1.78 -2.68
CA PRO A 103 6.16 -1.47 -4.08
C PRO A 103 6.60 -2.57 -5.04
N ASN A 104 7.66 -3.29 -4.69
CA ASN A 104 8.20 -4.39 -5.47
C ASN A 104 7.46 -5.67 -5.06
N LYS A 105 7.15 -6.55 -6.03
CA LYS A 105 6.24 -7.72 -6.00
C LYS A 105 6.39 -8.76 -4.86
N SER A 106 7.25 -8.54 -3.86
CA SER A 106 7.32 -9.37 -2.65
C SER A 106 6.11 -9.12 -1.74
N GLN A 107 4.99 -9.76 -2.07
CA GLN A 107 3.71 -9.65 -1.34
C GLN A 107 3.61 -10.64 -0.18
N GLY A 108 4.70 -11.35 0.15
CA GLY A 108 4.67 -12.49 1.07
C GLY A 108 4.12 -12.15 2.45
N PHE A 109 4.33 -10.93 2.95
CA PHE A 109 3.76 -10.52 4.23
C PHE A 109 2.23 -10.35 4.17
N ALA A 110 1.71 -9.59 3.21
CA ALA A 110 0.26 -9.39 3.05
C ALA A 110 -0.47 -10.72 2.83
N ILE A 111 0.05 -11.57 1.94
CA ILE A 111 -0.50 -12.90 1.66
C ILE A 111 -0.51 -13.77 2.93
N ARG A 112 0.60 -13.82 3.67
CA ARG A 112 0.67 -14.57 4.94
C ARG A 112 -0.33 -14.03 5.96
N LEU A 113 -0.43 -12.71 6.07
CA LEU A 113 -1.33 -12.07 7.03
C LEU A 113 -2.80 -12.41 6.72
N THR A 114 -3.23 -12.24 5.46
CA THR A 114 -4.56 -12.64 4.99
C THR A 114 -4.84 -14.12 5.27
N LYS A 115 -3.89 -15.00 4.94
CA LYS A 115 -4.01 -16.44 5.17
C LYS A 115 -4.21 -16.75 6.66
N VAL A 116 -3.36 -16.19 7.53
CA VAL A 116 -3.44 -16.44 8.98
C VAL A 116 -4.74 -15.92 9.57
N ILE A 117 -5.20 -14.73 9.16
CA ILE A 117 -6.50 -14.19 9.60
C ILE A 117 -7.63 -15.13 9.19
N ASN A 118 -7.68 -15.55 7.92
CA ASN A 118 -8.73 -16.45 7.43
C ASN A 118 -8.69 -17.83 8.09
N THR A 119 -7.50 -18.36 8.40
CA THR A 119 -7.36 -19.65 9.10
C THR A 119 -7.73 -19.58 10.58
N LYS A 120 -7.37 -18.50 11.28
CA LYS A 120 -7.63 -18.34 12.72
C LYS A 120 -9.02 -17.77 13.03
N LEU A 121 -9.69 -17.18 12.05
CA LEU A 121 -11.06 -16.73 12.20
C LEU A 121 -11.97 -17.95 12.34
N SER A 122 -12.73 -18.04 13.44
CA SER A 122 -13.64 -19.16 13.67
C SER A 122 -14.60 -19.33 12.47
N PRO A 123 -14.95 -20.56 12.07
CA PRO A 123 -15.98 -20.80 11.04
C PRO A 123 -17.31 -20.10 11.35
N SER A 124 -17.62 -19.90 12.63
CA SER A 124 -18.80 -19.15 13.07
C SER A 124 -18.76 -17.65 12.72
N TYR A 125 -17.61 -17.10 12.31
CA TYR A 125 -17.44 -15.69 11.96
C TYR A 125 -17.03 -15.47 10.50
N SER A 126 -16.57 -16.52 9.79
CA SER A 126 -16.10 -16.41 8.40
C SER A 126 -17.17 -15.91 7.44
N HIS A 127 -18.46 -16.13 7.76
CA HIS A 127 -19.57 -15.63 6.96
C HIS A 127 -19.89 -14.14 7.19
N LEU A 128 -19.34 -13.51 8.23
CA LEU A 128 -19.56 -12.10 8.60
C LEU A 128 -18.41 -11.18 8.18
N VAL A 129 -17.23 -11.75 7.94
CA VAL A 129 -16.00 -11.01 7.66
C VAL A 129 -15.49 -11.36 6.27
N ASN A 130 -15.13 -10.35 5.49
CA ASN A 130 -14.35 -10.53 4.27
C ASN A 130 -12.93 -10.03 4.50
N THR A 131 -11.92 -10.84 4.18
CA THR A 131 -10.51 -10.44 4.22
C THR A 131 -9.96 -10.48 2.81
N ASP A 132 -9.49 -9.35 2.29
CA ASP A 132 -9.01 -9.21 0.91
C ASP A 132 -7.64 -8.55 0.85
N ILE A 133 -6.89 -8.82 -0.22
CA ILE A 133 -5.63 -8.15 -0.51
C ILE A 133 -5.93 -6.96 -1.41
N TYR A 134 -5.49 -5.77 -0.99
CA TYR A 134 -5.50 -4.61 -1.86
C TYR A 134 -4.21 -4.60 -2.69
N ASP A 135 -4.34 -4.89 -3.98
CA ASP A 135 -3.22 -5.14 -4.89
C ASP A 135 -2.26 -3.95 -5.09
N LYS A 136 -2.58 -2.78 -4.53
CA LYS A 136 -1.69 -1.61 -4.61
C LYS A 136 -0.93 -1.42 -3.31
N TYR A 137 0.31 -1.00 -3.48
CA TYR A 137 1.14 -0.52 -2.40
C TYR A 137 0.61 0.83 -1.90
N LEU A 138 0.29 0.90 -0.60
CA LEU A 138 0.00 2.16 0.06
C LEU A 138 1.32 2.59 0.73
N LEU A 139 1.93 3.67 0.21
CA LEU A 139 2.99 4.52 0.83
C LEU A 139 4.46 4.36 0.41
N GLN A 140 4.93 5.15 -0.59
CA GLN A 140 6.38 5.30 -0.80
C GLN A 140 7.00 6.56 -0.16
N ASN A 141 6.23 7.63 0.15
CA ASN A 141 6.74 8.88 0.77
C ASN A 141 5.62 9.71 1.46
N ALA A 142 4.60 9.07 2.03
CA ALA A 142 3.36 9.78 2.33
C ALA A 142 3.25 10.35 3.75
N ASN A 143 3.09 11.67 3.83
CA ASN A 143 2.70 12.37 5.05
C ASN A 143 1.26 11.99 5.48
N ALA A 144 0.83 12.44 6.66
CA ALA A 144 -0.49 12.08 7.20
C ALA A 144 -1.66 12.40 6.26
N LYS A 145 -1.56 13.48 5.47
CA LYS A 145 -2.60 13.88 4.51
C LYS A 145 -2.65 12.92 3.32
N GLN A 146 -1.50 12.56 2.74
CA GLN A 146 -1.43 11.60 1.64
C GLN A 146 -1.87 10.20 2.09
N ARG A 147 -1.55 9.77 3.31
CA ARG A 147 -2.07 8.52 3.89
C ARG A 147 -3.60 8.47 3.86
N LYS A 148 -4.26 9.53 4.36
CA LYS A 148 -5.72 9.62 4.35
C LYS A 148 -6.30 9.53 2.95
N ILE A 149 -5.67 10.16 1.95
CA ILE A 149 -6.10 10.09 0.55
C ILE A 149 -5.99 8.65 0.01
N GLU A 150 -4.87 7.98 0.28
CA GLU A 150 -4.64 6.60 -0.19
C GLU A 150 -5.58 5.60 0.49
N VAL A 151 -5.81 5.72 1.80
CA VAL A 151 -6.81 4.93 2.54
C VAL A 151 -8.22 5.20 2.00
N ALA A 152 -8.57 6.45 1.70
CA ALA A 152 -9.86 6.79 1.12
C ALA A 152 -10.10 6.09 -0.23
N LYS A 153 -9.06 5.83 -1.04
CA LYS A 153 -9.22 5.05 -2.28
C LYS A 153 -9.65 3.60 -2.02
N VAL A 154 -9.21 3.01 -0.91
CA VAL A 154 -9.63 1.66 -0.51
C VAL A 154 -11.07 1.67 -0.03
N VAL A 155 -11.38 2.60 0.88
CA VAL A 155 -12.71 2.78 1.49
C VAL A 155 -13.76 3.08 0.42
N ASN A 156 -13.47 4.00 -0.51
CA ASN A 156 -14.40 4.43 -1.56
C ASN A 156 -14.69 3.36 -2.62
N ARG A 157 -14.05 2.19 -2.57
CA ARG A 157 -14.49 1.03 -3.38
C ARG A 157 -15.88 0.55 -2.93
N PHE A 158 -16.25 0.84 -1.69
CA PHE A 158 -17.53 0.46 -1.12
C PHE A 158 -18.32 1.68 -0.67
N CYS A 159 -19.64 1.68 -0.91
CA CYS A 159 -20.50 2.81 -0.55
C CYS A 159 -20.74 2.88 0.97
N ASP A 160 -20.70 1.73 1.62
CA ASP A 160 -21.01 1.51 3.03
C ASP A 160 -19.86 0.78 3.74
N TYR A 161 -18.63 1.09 3.35
CA TYR A 161 -17.42 0.50 3.93
C TYR A 161 -17.45 0.53 5.45
N LYS A 162 -17.31 -0.63 6.08
CA LYS A 162 -17.21 -0.82 7.53
C LYS A 162 -16.14 -1.85 7.79
N GLY A 163 -15.00 -1.42 8.31
CA GLY A 163 -13.85 -2.30 8.29
C GLY A 163 -12.54 -1.75 8.79
N ILE A 164 -11.50 -2.47 8.40
CA ILE A 164 -10.11 -2.26 8.79
C ILE A 164 -9.28 -2.19 7.53
N VAL A 165 -8.50 -1.12 7.36
CA VAL A 165 -7.49 -1.01 6.31
C VAL A 165 -6.12 -1.18 6.95
N VAL A 166 -5.37 -2.20 6.52
CA VAL A 166 -4.04 -2.54 7.03
C VAL A 166 -3.01 -2.28 5.94
N TYR A 167 -1.96 -1.52 6.26
CA TYR A 167 -0.90 -1.18 5.31
C TYR A 167 0.42 -0.94 6.02
N GLY A 168 1.49 -0.81 5.24
CA GLY A 168 2.79 -0.57 5.82
C GLY A 168 3.90 -0.26 4.86
N LEU A 169 5.06 0.02 5.45
CA LEU A 169 6.28 0.38 4.77
C LEU A 169 7.41 -0.44 5.40
N ARG A 170 8.15 -1.14 4.54
CA ARG A 170 9.38 -1.81 4.93
C ARG A 170 10.50 -0.78 5.08
N ASP A 171 11.33 -0.93 6.11
CA ASP A 171 12.54 -0.12 6.24
C ASP A 171 13.53 -0.38 5.08
N GLN A 172 14.46 0.54 4.87
CA GLN A 172 15.43 0.44 3.77
C GLN A 172 16.33 -0.79 3.87
N ALA A 173 16.54 -1.32 5.08
CA ALA A 173 17.36 -2.51 5.33
C ALA A 173 16.57 -3.83 5.16
N GLY A 174 15.25 -3.76 4.97
CA GLY A 174 14.37 -4.91 4.88
C GLY A 174 14.10 -5.65 6.19
N LYS A 175 14.59 -5.14 7.33
CA LYS A 175 14.61 -5.85 8.62
C LYS A 175 13.35 -5.62 9.44
N SER A 176 12.75 -4.44 9.30
CA SER A 176 11.54 -4.06 10.02
C SER A 176 10.48 -3.49 9.10
N LEU A 177 9.25 -3.51 9.59
CA LEU A 177 8.05 -3.10 8.89
C LEU A 177 7.26 -2.19 9.81
N ASP A 178 7.03 -0.96 9.36
CA ASP A 178 6.05 -0.09 9.98
C ASP A 178 4.67 -0.51 9.50
N CYS A 179 3.81 -0.90 10.43
CA CYS A 179 2.43 -1.30 10.19
C CYS A 179 1.49 -0.19 10.68
N TRP A 180 0.50 0.14 9.85
CA TRP A 180 -0.61 1.01 10.19
C TRP A 180 -1.92 0.26 10.03
N ILE A 181 -2.83 0.51 10.95
CA ILE A 181 -4.18 -0.04 10.96
C ILE A 181 -5.16 1.13 11.10
N ASP A 182 -5.95 1.36 10.06
CA ASP A 182 -7.01 2.35 10.04
C ASP A 182 -8.37 1.68 10.23
N ILE A 183 -9.10 2.10 11.28
CA ILE A 183 -10.46 1.62 11.56
C ILE A 183 -11.45 2.59 10.95
N GLN A 184 -12.36 2.10 10.11
CA GLN A 184 -13.24 2.95 9.29
C GLN A 184 -14.72 2.59 9.51
N ASN A 185 -15.51 3.60 9.86
CA ASN A 185 -16.98 3.55 10.01
C ASN A 185 -17.51 2.41 10.91
N LEU A 186 -16.67 1.86 11.78
CA LEU A 186 -17.08 0.86 12.76
C LEU A 186 -17.55 1.57 14.04
N LYS A 187 -18.86 1.62 14.27
CA LYS A 187 -19.44 2.14 15.52
C LYS A 187 -19.58 1.02 16.55
N ARG A 188 -19.23 1.29 17.82
CA ARG A 188 -19.58 0.42 18.96
C ARG A 188 -20.67 1.06 19.81
N SER A 189 -21.30 0.23 20.65
CA SER A 189 -22.15 0.69 21.76
C SER A 189 -21.44 1.82 22.52
N ALA A 190 -22.20 2.86 22.88
CA ALA A 190 -21.71 4.11 23.49
C ALA A 190 -20.81 3.89 24.73
N GLU A 191 -20.99 2.78 25.44
CA GLU A 191 -20.18 2.37 26.58
C GLU A 191 -18.69 2.14 26.26
N HIS A 192 -18.33 1.94 24.99
CA HIS A 192 -16.97 1.51 24.58
C HIS A 192 -16.20 2.59 23.81
N GLN A 193 -16.75 3.81 23.64
CA GLN A 193 -16.12 4.90 22.90
C GLN A 193 -14.86 5.44 23.58
N LEU A 194 -14.80 5.40 24.91
CA LEU A 194 -13.63 5.86 25.68
C LEU A 194 -12.41 4.93 25.57
N SER A 195 -12.59 3.74 24.98
CA SER A 195 -11.58 2.69 24.88
C SER A 195 -11.07 2.48 23.45
N GLU A 196 -11.48 3.33 22.50
CA GLU A 196 -11.07 3.16 21.10
C GLU A 196 -9.57 3.47 20.96
N PRO A 197 -8.78 2.55 20.38
CA PRO A 197 -7.40 2.85 20.07
C PRO A 197 -7.36 3.98 19.02
N PRO A 198 -6.44 4.95 19.14
CA PRO A 198 -6.36 6.05 18.19
C PRO A 198 -6.09 5.49 16.79
N SER A 199 -6.96 5.84 15.82
CA SER A 199 -6.75 5.52 14.41
C SER A 199 -5.97 6.66 13.73
N PRO A 200 -4.90 6.37 12.95
CA PRO A 200 -4.34 5.05 12.70
C PRO A 200 -3.51 4.52 13.88
N ILE A 201 -3.62 3.23 14.14
CA ILE A 201 -2.75 2.53 15.08
C ILE A 201 -1.44 2.24 14.36
N LYS A 202 -0.30 2.72 14.89
CA LYS A 202 1.03 2.51 14.30
C LYS A 202 1.92 1.69 15.23
N PHE A 203 2.61 0.70 14.69
CA PHE A 203 3.71 0.02 15.38
C PHE A 203 4.74 -0.54 14.39
N ASN A 204 5.96 -0.78 14.86
CA ASN A 204 7.05 -1.38 14.09
C ASN A 204 7.19 -2.86 14.46
N ILE A 205 7.33 -3.73 13.47
CA ILE A 205 7.45 -5.18 13.63
C ILE A 205 8.63 -5.75 12.81
N PRO A 206 9.21 -6.88 13.22
CA PRO A 206 10.08 -7.66 12.34
C PRO A 206 9.33 -8.16 11.09
N GLU A 207 10.06 -8.41 10.00
CA GLU A 207 9.49 -8.88 8.72
C GLU A 207 8.57 -10.12 8.85
N HIS A 208 8.88 -11.02 9.78
CA HIS A 208 8.16 -12.30 9.95
C HIS A 208 7.13 -12.28 11.09
N ALA A 209 6.79 -11.11 11.63
CA ALA A 209 5.90 -10.98 12.77
C ALA A 209 4.46 -11.39 12.45
N THR A 210 4.16 -12.67 12.63
CA THR A 210 2.82 -13.24 12.46
C THR A 210 1.85 -12.79 13.55
N TYR A 211 2.34 -12.34 14.71
CA TYR A 211 1.52 -11.89 15.84
C TYR A 211 0.63 -10.67 15.53
N VAL A 212 0.92 -9.91 14.47
CA VAL A 212 0.04 -8.82 14.00
C VAL A 212 -1.34 -9.34 13.61
N SER A 213 -1.41 -10.58 13.13
CA SER A 213 -2.70 -11.24 12.86
C SER A 213 -3.57 -11.32 14.11
N ASP A 214 -2.98 -11.58 15.29
CA ASP A 214 -3.72 -11.71 16.54
C ASP A 214 -4.28 -10.37 17.00
N PHE A 215 -3.57 -9.25 16.75
CA PHE A 215 -4.11 -7.92 16.99
C PHE A 215 -5.32 -7.61 16.09
N ILE A 216 -5.20 -7.87 14.78
CA ILE A 216 -6.29 -7.68 13.82
C ILE A 216 -7.49 -8.57 14.16
N LEU A 217 -7.25 -9.84 14.50
CA LEU A 217 -8.29 -10.76 14.98
C LEU A 217 -8.97 -10.25 16.25
N GLY A 218 -8.20 -9.66 17.16
CA GLY A 218 -8.72 -8.97 18.34
C GLY A 218 -9.71 -7.89 17.93
N ILE A 219 -9.32 -6.98 17.03
CA ILE A 219 -10.20 -5.92 16.50
C ILE A 219 -11.45 -6.51 15.85
N ILE A 220 -11.31 -7.50 14.96
CA ILE A 220 -12.45 -8.15 14.29
C ILE A 220 -13.44 -8.69 15.32
N LYS A 221 -12.97 -9.53 16.26
CA LYS A 221 -13.81 -10.14 17.31
C LYS A 221 -14.46 -9.08 18.19
N LEU A 222 -13.72 -8.02 18.49
CA LEU A 222 -14.17 -6.89 19.28
C LEU A 222 -15.38 -6.21 18.61
N TYR A 223 -15.30 -5.94 17.31
CA TYR A 223 -16.40 -5.33 16.54
C TYR A 223 -17.54 -6.30 16.19
N LEU A 224 -17.30 -7.62 16.24
CA LEU A 224 -18.35 -8.65 16.19
C LEU A 224 -19.02 -8.90 17.57
N GLY A 225 -18.68 -8.12 18.60
CA GLY A 225 -19.27 -8.22 19.94
C GLY A 225 -18.74 -9.37 20.81
N LYS A 226 -17.63 -10.00 20.42
CA LYS A 226 -17.02 -11.16 21.11
C LYS A 226 -15.89 -10.69 22.02
N LYS A 227 -16.23 -10.05 23.13
CA LYS A 227 -15.28 -9.37 24.03
C LYS A 227 -14.19 -10.31 24.57
N ASP A 228 -14.55 -11.45 25.15
CA ASP A 228 -13.55 -12.35 25.77
C ASP A 228 -12.60 -12.95 24.73
N ALA A 229 -13.14 -13.36 23.58
CA ALA A 229 -12.33 -13.87 22.47
C ALA A 229 -11.42 -12.79 21.87
N ALA A 230 -11.83 -11.52 21.90
CA ALA A 230 -11.01 -10.38 21.49
C ALA A 230 -9.89 -10.11 22.50
N LEU A 231 -10.19 -10.10 23.80
CA LEU A 231 -9.21 -9.95 24.87
C LEU A 231 -8.12 -11.01 24.79
N GLU A 232 -8.50 -12.27 24.54
CA GLU A 232 -7.53 -13.34 24.37
C GLU A 232 -6.58 -13.09 23.19
N SER A 233 -7.14 -12.68 22.04
CA SER A 233 -6.34 -12.28 20.88
C SER A 233 -5.36 -11.12 21.20
N PHE A 234 -5.81 -10.11 21.95
CA PHE A 234 -4.94 -9.01 22.36
C PHE A 234 -3.85 -9.45 23.35
N ARG A 235 -4.15 -10.38 24.27
CA ARG A 235 -3.16 -10.94 25.20
C ARG A 235 -2.07 -11.71 24.48
N VAL A 236 -2.44 -12.54 23.49
CA VAL A 236 -1.47 -13.26 22.66
C VAL A 236 -0.55 -12.26 21.94
N PHE A 237 -1.13 -11.24 21.31
CA PHE A 237 -0.36 -10.17 20.67
C PHE A 237 0.63 -9.47 21.62
N ALA A 238 0.16 -9.04 22.80
CA ALA A 238 1.00 -8.37 23.78
C ALA A 238 2.17 -9.25 24.24
N THR A 239 1.88 -10.52 24.51
CA THR A 239 2.87 -11.52 24.94
C THR A 239 3.95 -11.72 23.88
N GLU A 240 3.58 -11.83 22.60
CA GLU A 240 4.54 -12.01 21.51
C GLU A 240 5.41 -10.78 21.28
N ILE A 241 4.86 -9.57 21.43
CA ILE A 241 5.65 -8.32 21.40
C ILE A 241 6.71 -8.31 22.51
N GLU A 242 6.35 -8.69 23.74
CA GLU A 242 7.28 -8.72 24.86
C GLU A 242 8.40 -9.74 24.64
N LYS A 243 8.05 -10.95 24.17
CA LYS A 243 9.03 -11.96 23.80
C LYS A 243 10.01 -11.44 22.75
N GLU A 244 9.53 -10.76 21.73
CA GLU A 244 10.39 -10.24 20.66
C GLU A 244 11.34 -9.16 21.17
N LYS A 245 10.84 -8.21 21.96
CA LYS A 245 11.67 -7.19 22.63
C LYS A 245 12.77 -7.81 23.50
N SER A 246 12.46 -8.92 24.18
CA SER A 246 13.43 -9.62 25.03
C SER A 246 14.56 -10.30 24.23
N LYS A 247 14.26 -10.87 23.05
CA LYS A 247 15.24 -11.48 22.16
C LYS A 247 16.21 -10.46 21.59
N THR A 248 15.71 -9.32 21.12
CA THR A 248 16.56 -8.23 20.58
C THR A 248 17.55 -7.70 21.61
N ARG A 249 17.20 -7.68 22.91
CA ARG A 249 18.10 -7.25 23.99
C ARG A 249 19.22 -8.25 24.27
N LYS A 250 18.96 -9.55 24.12
CA LYS A 250 19.95 -10.61 24.36
C LYS A 250 20.98 -10.74 23.23
N GLY A 251 20.59 -10.50 21.98
CA GLY A 251 21.49 -10.57 20.82
C GLY A 251 22.39 -9.33 20.60
N LYS A 252 22.35 -8.33 21.50
CA LYS A 252 23.19 -7.12 21.46
C LYS A 252 24.31 -7.11 22.52
N LYS A 253 24.40 -8.15 23.35
CA LYS A 253 25.50 -8.39 24.29
C LYS A 253 26.48 -9.36 23.66
#